data_AF-A0A938WV69-F1
#
_entry.id   AF-A0A938WV69-F1
#
_cell.length_a   1.000
_cell.length_b   1.000
_cell.length_c   1.000
_cell.angle_alpha   90.00
_cell.angle_beta   90.00
_cell.angle_gamma   90.00
#
_symmetry.space_group_name_H-M   'P 1'
#
loop_
_entity.id
_entity.type
_entity.pdbx_description
1 polymer ?
#
loop_
_entity_poly.entity_id
_entity_poly.type
_entity_poly.pdbx_seq_one_letter_code
_entity_poly.pdbx_strand_id
1 'polypeptide(L)' 'MQDKLRIIISGGGTGGHIFPAVSIANAIRAKYPDADILFVGALGRMEMQRVPDAGYRIIGL' A
#
# COMPACT_ATOMS: atom_id res chain seq x y z
N MET A 1 -19.39 5.43 16.60
CA MET A 1 -18.47 4.56 15.82
C MET A 1 -17.18 5.31 15.70
N GLN A 2 -16.05 4.74 16.12
CA GLN A 2 -14.75 5.32 15.76
C GLN A 2 -14.56 5.06 14.27
N ASP A 3 -14.39 6.12 13.48
CA ASP A 3 -14.15 5.98 12.05
C ASP A 3 -12.83 5.24 11.81
N LYS A 4 -12.92 4.13 11.08
CA LYS A 4 -11.75 3.33 10.67
C LYS A 4 -10.82 4.22 9.84
N LEU A 5 -9.53 4.29 10.22
CA LEU A 5 -8.53 5.07 9.48
C LEU A 5 -8.38 4.48 8.07
N ARG A 6 -8.70 5.26 7.04
CA ARG A 6 -8.64 4.85 5.63
C ARG A 6 -7.54 5.61 4.91
N ILE A 7 -6.63 4.89 4.25
CA ILE A 7 -5.45 5.46 3.63
C ILE A 7 -5.30 4.90 2.22
N ILE A 8 -5.05 5.80 1.27
CA ILE A 8 -4.65 5.44 -0.08
C ILE A 8 -3.18 5.80 -0.24
N ILE A 9 -2.39 4.84 -0.73
CA ILE A 9 -0.98 5.02 -1.05
C ILE A 9 -0.84 4.91 -2.57
N SER A 10 -0.47 6.02 -3.19
CA SER A 10 -0.11 6.09 -4.60
C SER A 10 1.39 6.34 -4.71
N GLY A 11 2.06 5.55 -5.54
CA GLY A 11 3.51 5.57 -5.69
C GLY A 11 4.01 4.22 -6.18
N GLY A 12 4.85 4.23 -7.21
CA GLY A 12 5.22 2.99 -7.92
C GLY A 12 6.11 3.26 -9.12
N GLY A 13 6.29 2.24 -9.96
CA GLY A 13 7.09 2.30 -11.18
C GLY A 13 8.49 1.70 -11.07
N THR A 14 9.13 1.78 -9.88
CA THR A 14 10.41 1.13 -9.56
C THR A 14 10.45 0.67 -8.09
N GLY A 15 11.34 -0.28 -7.76
CA GLY A 15 11.52 -0.76 -6.39
C GLY A 15 11.82 0.35 -5.37
N GLY A 16 12.57 1.39 -5.78
CA GLY A 16 12.94 2.52 -4.92
C GLY A 16 11.75 3.33 -4.39
N HIS A 17 10.57 3.25 -5.02
CA HIS A 17 9.34 3.88 -4.53
C HIS A 17 8.43 2.87 -3.82
N ILE A 18 8.40 1.63 -4.32
CA ILE A 18 7.53 0.57 -3.80
C ILE A 18 7.93 0.18 -2.37
N PHE A 19 9.23 -0.07 -2.12
CA PHE A 19 9.66 -0.53 -0.80
C PHE A 19 9.48 0.51 0.31
N PRO A 20 9.76 1.81 0.09
CA PRO A 20 9.40 2.85 1.06
C PRO A 20 7.89 2.95 1.28
N ALA A 21 7.08 2.88 0.22
CA ALA A 21 5.62 2.93 0.34
C ALA A 21 5.07 1.77 1.20
N VAL A 22 5.58 0.55 0.98
CA VAL A 22 5.28 -0.62 1.82
C VAL A 22 5.77 -0.44 3.26
N SER A 23 6.94 0.14 3.46
CA SER A 23 7.49 0.40 4.80
C SER A 23 6.61 1.37 5.60
N ILE A 24 6.10 2.43 4.95
CA ILE A 24 5.15 3.38 5.53
C ILE A 24 3.83 2.66 5.87
N ALA A 25 3.31 1.84 4.95
CA ALA A 25 2.09 1.07 5.20
C ALA A 25 2.24 0.11 6.39
N ASN A 26 3.40 -0.51 6.55
CA ASN A 26 3.72 -1.38 7.69
C ASN A 26 3.74 -0.60 9.01
N ALA A 27 4.40 0.56 9.03
CA ALA A 27 4.44 1.41 10.21
C ALA A 27 3.05 1.90 10.62
N ILE A 28 2.21 2.25 9.65
CA ILE A 28 0.81 2.63 9.89
C ILE A 28 0.04 1.45 10.48
N ARG A 29 0.09 0.27 9.86
CA ARG A 29 -0.62 -0.93 10.34
C ARG A 29 -0.18 -1.32 11.75
N ALA A 30 1.10 -1.13 12.10
CA ALA A 30 1.59 -1.38 13.45
C ALA A 30 0.99 -0.42 14.49
N LYS A 31 0.80 0.86 14.13
CA LYS A 31 0.22 1.88 15.03
C LYS A 31 -1.31 1.86 15.06
N TYR A 32 -1.92 1.50 13.94
CA TYR A 32 -3.36 1.44 13.73
C TYR A 32 -3.71 0.08 13.09
N PRO A 33 -3.85 -0.99 13.90
CA PRO A 33 -4.12 -2.34 13.39
C PRO A 33 -5.40 -2.43 12.55
N ASP A 34 -6.39 -1.59 12.87
CA ASP A 34 -7.65 -1.51 12.16
C ASP A 34 -7.59 -0.58 10.93
N ALA A 35 -6.44 -0.04 10.54
CA ALA A 35 -6.36 0.81 9.36
C ALA A 35 -6.71 0.04 8.08
N ASP A 36 -7.48 0.68 7.20
CA ASP A 36 -7.74 0.20 5.84
C ASP A 36 -6.76 0.87 4.87
N ILE A 37 -5.88 0.08 4.27
CA ILE A 37 -4.81 0.58 3.42
C ILE A 37 -5.00 0.02 2.01
N LEU A 38 -5.17 0.93 1.06
CA LEU A 38 -5.29 0.63 -0.37
C LEU A 38 -4.10 1.22 -1.11
N PHE A 39 -3.42 0.42 -1.90
CA PHE A 39 -2.45 0.89 -2.88
C PHE A 39 -3.13 1.14 -4.23
N VAL A 40 -2.64 2.13 -4.95
CA VAL A 40 -3.04 2.40 -6.35
C VAL A 40 -1.77 2.55 -7.18
N GLY A 41 -1.71 1.86 -8.32
CA GLY A 41 -0.53 1.83 -9.18
C GLY A 41 -0.87 1.58 -10.63
N ALA A 42 0.15 1.51 -11.48
CA ALA A 42 -0.03 1.29 -12.91
C ALA A 42 -0.05 -0.22 -13.24
N LEU A 43 -0.95 -0.62 -14.14
CA LEU A 43 -1.01 -2.00 -14.62
C LEU A 43 0.31 -2.44 -15.28
N GLY A 44 0.67 -3.72 -15.07
CA GLY A 44 1.88 -4.31 -15.66
C GLY A 44 3.20 -3.85 -15.06
N ARG A 45 3.18 -3.14 -13.92
CA ARG A 45 4.38 -2.67 -13.22
C ARG A 45 4.67 -3.51 -11.97
N MET A 46 5.88 -3.32 -11.43
CA MET A 46 6.41 -4.11 -10.31
C MET A 46 5.52 -4.01 -9.05
N GLU A 47 4.84 -2.89 -8.82
CA GLU A 47 3.92 -2.74 -7.69
C GLU A 47 2.79 -3.77 -7.68
N MET A 48 2.32 -4.22 -8.85
CA MET A 48 1.24 -5.20 -8.97
C MET A 48 1.60 -6.58 -8.40
N GLN A 49 2.89 -6.86 -8.23
CA GLN A 49 3.38 -8.08 -7.58
C GLN A 49 3.85 -7.79 -6.15
N ARG A 50 4.69 -6.78 -5.98
CA ARG A 50 5.37 -6.52 -4.69
C ARG A 50 4.44 -6.03 -3.58
N VAL A 51 3.39 -5.30 -3.92
CA VAL A 51 2.43 -4.79 -2.93
C VAL A 51 1.54 -5.93 -2.40
N PRO A 52 0.97 -6.81 -3.25
CA PRO A 52 0.31 -8.03 -2.79
C PRO A 52 1.22 -8.95 -1.97
N ASP A 53 2.49 -9.14 -2.38
CA ASP A 53 3.46 -9.95 -1.63
C ASP A 53 3.69 -9.41 -0.20
N ALA A 54 3.58 -8.09 -0.01
CA ALA A 54 3.67 -7.44 1.30
C ALA A 54 2.37 -7.51 2.13
N GLY A 55 1.30 -8.11 1.58
CA GLY A 55 0.02 -8.30 2.25
C GLY A 55 -0.93 -7.11 2.13
N TYR A 56 -0.75 -6.25 1.12
CA TYR A 56 -1.60 -5.09 0.90
C TYR A 56 -2.45 -5.22 -0.37
N ARG A 57 -3.67 -4.68 -0.31
CA ARG A 57 -4.55 -4.58 -1.48
C ARG A 57 -4.02 -3.51 -2.43
N ILE A 58 -3.99 -3.81 -3.73
CA ILE A 58 -3.67 -2.85 -4.80
C ILE A 58 -4.77 -2.83 -5.87
N ILE A 59 -5.02 -1.66 -6.45
CA ILE A 59 -5.82 -1.49 -7.66
C ILE A 59 -4.92 -0.90 -8.76
N GLY A 60 -4.92 -1.53 -9.93
CA GLY A 60 -4.24 -1.03 -11.11
C GLY A 60 -5.13 -0.08 -11.91
N LEU A 61 -4.54 1.00 -12.42
CA LEU A 61 -5.13 1.93 -13.39
C LEU A 61 -4.50 1.75 -14.78
#